data_AF-A0A9D5EEN0-F1
#
_entry.id   AF-A0A9D5EEN0-F1
#
_cell.length_a   1.000
_cell.length_b   1.000
_cell.length_c   1.000
_cell.angle_alpha   90.00
_cell.angle_beta   90.00
_cell.angle_gamma   90.00
#
_symmetry.space_group_name_H-M   'P 1'
#
loop_
_entity.id
_entity.type
_entity.pdbx_description
1 polymer ?
#
loop_
_entity_poly.entity_id
_entity_poly.type
_entity_poly.pdbx_seq_one_letter_code
_entity_poly.pdbx_strand_id
1 'polypeptide(L)'
;MAMAITRSPQAIDDRLTYLLEEWEGLGQVERRWAAMDSVEREVFHLEWAGVIEPRLRELSEWAAAGELSREQLARFATLLELVRKHRGFINSVYAER
;
A
#
# COMPACT_ATOMS: atom_id res chain seq x y z
N MET A 1 -21.69 11.87 20.96
CA MET A 1 -20.23 11.91 21.09
C MET A 1 -19.68 10.64 20.50
N ALA A 2 -19.11 10.68 19.30
CA ALA A 2 -18.40 9.52 18.76
C ALA A 2 -17.11 9.34 19.56
N MET A 3 -16.87 8.16 20.13
CA MET A 3 -15.57 7.82 20.70
C MET A 3 -14.54 7.92 19.58
N ALA A 4 -13.58 8.83 19.72
CA ALA A 4 -12.37 8.78 18.92
C ALA A 4 -11.67 7.48 19.29
N ILE A 5 -11.78 6.47 18.43
CA ILE A 5 -10.95 5.28 18.54
C ILE A 5 -9.55 5.73 18.12
N THR A 6 -8.77 6.23 19.08
CA THR A 6 -7.34 6.46 18.86
C THR A 6 -6.74 5.10 18.52
N ARG A 7 -6.23 4.91 17.29
CA ARG A 7 -5.58 3.65 16.91
C ARG A 7 -4.38 3.42 17.80
N SER A 8 -4.09 2.16 18.12
CA SER A 8 -2.86 1.83 18.83
C SER A 8 -1.66 2.14 17.93
N PRO A 9 -0.55 2.67 18.48
CA PRO A 9 0.68 2.86 17.71
C PRO A 9 1.13 1.58 16.99
N GLN A 10 0.96 0.42 17.64
CA GLN A 10 1.26 -0.89 17.05
C GLN A 10 0.46 -1.16 15.77
N ALA A 11 -0.84 -0.82 15.73
CA ALA A 11 -1.65 -1.04 14.54
C ALA A 11 -1.17 -0.21 13.34
N ILE A 12 -0.65 1.00 13.59
CA ILE A 12 -0.04 1.85 12.57
C ILE A 12 1.29 1.25 12.10
N ASP A 13 2.11 0.75 13.03
CA ASP A 13 3.39 0.13 12.69
C ASP A 13 3.23 -1.16 11.89
N ASP A 14 2.29 -2.03 12.27
CA ASP A 14 1.97 -3.26 11.54
C ASP A 14 1.51 -2.93 10.11
N ARG A 15 0.68 -1.88 9.98
CA ARG A 15 0.20 -1.40 8.68
C ARG A 15 1.33 -0.88 7.81
N LEU A 16 2.23 -0.08 8.38
CA LEU A 16 3.41 0.45 7.69
C LEU A 16 4.33 -0.68 7.24
N THR A 17 4.61 -1.66 8.11
CA THR A 17 5.45 -2.81 7.77
C THR A 17 4.86 -3.58 6.60
N TYR A 18 3.59 -3.98 6.69
CA TYR A 18 2.91 -4.71 5.61
C TYR A 18 2.97 -3.94 4.28
N LEU A 19 2.59 -2.66 4.27
CA LEU A 19 2.59 -1.88 3.03
C LEU A 19 4.01 -1.68 2.48
N LEU A 20 5.02 -1.49 3.32
CA LEU A 20 6.41 -1.40 2.85
C LEU A 20 6.83 -2.69 2.14
N GLU A 21 6.57 -3.85 2.73
CA GLU A 21 6.93 -5.16 2.15
C GLU A 21 6.23 -5.39 0.80
N GLU A 22 4.92 -5.11 0.70
CA GLU A 22 4.16 -5.25 -0.55
C GLU A 22 4.71 -4.33 -1.65
N TRP A 23 4.92 -3.05 -1.34
CA TRP A 23 5.41 -2.08 -2.33
C TRP A 23 6.88 -2.30 -2.71
N GLU A 24 7.71 -2.88 -1.85
CA GLU A 24 9.07 -3.32 -2.18
C GLU A 24 9.06 -4.56 -3.09
N GLY A 25 8.15 -5.51 -2.84
CA GLY A 25 7.99 -6.73 -3.62
C GLY A 25 7.50 -6.50 -5.05
N LEU A 26 6.84 -5.38 -5.30
CA LEU A 26 6.24 -4.99 -6.57
C LEU A 26 7.22 -5.03 -7.76
N GLY A 27 8.49 -4.69 -7.54
CA GLY A 27 9.50 -4.78 -8.59
C GLY A 27 9.76 -6.21 -9.11
N GLN A 28 9.49 -7.24 -8.30
CA GLN A 28 9.54 -8.63 -8.75
C GLN A 28 8.32 -9.01 -9.57
N VAL A 29 7.14 -8.52 -9.17
CA VAL A 29 5.88 -8.70 -9.90
C VAL A 29 5.99 -8.08 -11.29
N GLU A 30 6.47 -6.84 -11.37
CA GLU A 30 6.66 -6.10 -12.62
C GLU A 30 7.51 -6.90 -13.63
N ARG A 31 8.63 -7.50 -13.17
CA ARG A 31 9.49 -8.34 -14.03
C ARG A 31 8.81 -9.63 -14.52
N ARG A 32 7.83 -10.13 -13.78
CA ARG A 32 7.16 -11.41 -14.05
C ARG A 32 5.79 -11.23 -14.70
N TRP A 33 5.24 -10.02 -14.76
CA TRP A 33 3.87 -9.75 -15.19
C TRP A 33 3.52 -10.40 -16.53
N ALA A 34 4.39 -10.24 -17.53
CA ALA A 34 4.18 -10.82 -18.87
C ALA A 34 4.12 -12.37 -18.86
N ALA A 35 4.80 -13.01 -17.92
CA ALA A 35 4.83 -14.46 -17.75
C ALA A 35 3.74 -14.98 -16.80
N MET A 36 3.06 -14.11 -16.05
CA MET A 36 1.96 -14.49 -15.18
C MET A 36 0.74 -14.90 -15.99
N ASP A 37 0.11 -16.00 -15.57
CA ASP A 37 -1.14 -16.46 -16.17
C ASP A 37 -2.34 -15.60 -15.73
N SER A 38 -3.52 -15.88 -16.30
CA SER A 38 -4.73 -15.10 -16.02
C SER A 38 -5.20 -15.20 -14.56
N VAL A 39 -4.93 -16.33 -13.89
CA VAL A 39 -5.31 -16.53 -12.49
C VAL A 39 -4.39 -15.72 -11.58
N GLU A 40 -3.07 -15.77 -11.81
CA GLU A 40 -2.08 -14.97 -11.08
C GLU A 40 -2.37 -13.47 -11.21
N ARG A 41 -2.69 -12.99 -12.41
CA ARG A 41 -3.04 -11.57 -12.64
C ARG A 41 -4.34 -11.17 -11.94
N GLU A 42 -5.37 -12.01 -11.97
CA GLU A 42 -6.62 -11.72 -11.27
C GLU A 42 -6.41 -11.69 -9.75
N VAL A 43 -5.64 -12.64 -9.20
CA VAL A 43 -5.27 -12.63 -7.77
C VAL A 43 -4.55 -11.33 -7.42
N PHE A 44 -3.57 -10.92 -8.23
CA PHE A 44 -2.87 -9.65 -8.04
C PHE A 44 -3.86 -8.47 -8.06
N HIS A 45 -4.77 -8.40 -9.03
CA HIS A 45 -5.76 -7.33 -9.10
C HIS A 45 -6.66 -7.27 -7.86
N LEU A 46 -7.16 -8.42 -7.42
CA LEU A 46 -8.04 -8.54 -6.24
C LEU A 46 -7.32 -8.08 -4.97
N GLU A 47 -6.08 -8.53 -4.78
CA GLU A 47 -5.26 -8.13 -3.63
C GLU A 47 -4.93 -6.64 -3.68
N TRP A 48 -4.45 -6.15 -4.83
CA TRP A 48 -3.99 -4.77 -4.93
C TRP A 48 -5.13 -3.76 -4.79
N ALA A 49 -6.24 -3.99 -5.50
CA ALA A 49 -7.40 -3.09 -5.47
C ALA A 49 -8.26 -3.27 -4.20
N GLY A 50 -8.36 -4.49 -3.68
CA GLY A 50 -9.25 -4.82 -2.56
C GLY A 50 -8.59 -4.64 -1.19
N VAL A 51 -7.27 -4.75 -1.11
CA VAL A 51 -6.55 -4.74 0.17
C VAL A 51 -5.52 -3.61 0.22
N ILE A 52 -4.58 -3.57 -0.73
CA ILE A 52 -3.39 -2.71 -0.61
C ILE A 52 -3.73 -1.23 -0.81
N GLU A 53 -4.45 -0.86 -1.88
CA GLU A 53 -4.86 0.53 -2.13
C GLU A 53 -5.78 1.10 -1.03
N PRO A 54 -6.82 0.37 -0.54
CA PRO A 54 -7.61 0.81 0.60
C PRO A 54 -6.76 1.02 1.86
N ARG A 55 -5.81 0.12 2.12
CA ARG A 55 -4.91 0.22 3.28
C ARG A 55 -3.97 1.43 3.20
N LEU A 56 -3.48 1.75 2.00
CA LEU A 56 -2.67 2.95 1.75
C LEU A 56 -3.48 4.23 1.94
N ARG A 57 -4.73 4.25 1.46
CA ARG A 57 -5.64 5.39 1.66
C ARG A 57 -5.90 5.63 3.14
N GLU A 58 -6.26 4.59 3.87
CA GLU A 58 -6.50 4.69 5.32
C GLU A 58 -5.27 5.21 6.07
N LEU A 59 -4.07 4.71 5.76
CA LEU A 59 -2.83 5.20 6.37
C LEU A 59 -2.55 6.68 6.03
N SER A 60 -2.90 7.11 4.82
CA SER A 60 -2.79 8.52 4.40
C SER A 60 -3.76 9.43 5.17
N GLU A 61 -4.97 8.95 5.43
CA GLU A 61 -5.95 9.66 6.27
C GLU A 61 -5.44 9.80 7.72
N TRP A 62 -4.80 8.77 8.27
CA TRP A 62 -4.22 8.83 9.62
C TRP A 62 -3.05 9.81 9.68
N ALA A 63 -2.21 9.84 8.65
CA ALA A 63 -1.11 10.81 8.54
C ALA A 63 -1.65 12.25 8.51
N ALA A 64 -2.71 12.50 7.72
CA ALA A 64 -3.36 13.80 7.64
C ALA A 64 -4.06 14.21 8.95
N ALA A 65 -4.57 13.25 9.71
CA ALA A 65 -5.18 13.47 11.02
C ALA A 65 -4.14 13.70 12.15
N GLY A 66 -2.84 13.57 11.86
CA GLY A 66 -1.77 13.73 12.85
C GLY A 66 -1.66 12.54 13.82
N GLU A 67 -2.16 11.37 13.43
CA GLU A 67 -2.13 10.16 14.27
C GLU A 67 -0.77 9.44 14.24
N LEU A 68 0.09 9.74 13.26
CA LEU A 68 1.41 9.13 13.13
C LEU A 68 2.45 9.84 14.00
N SER A 69 3.27 9.06 14.69
CA SER A 69 4.48 9.56 15.35
C SER A 69 5.50 10.07 14.32
N ARG A 70 6.53 10.78 14.79
CA ARG A 70 7.62 11.26 13.93
C ARG A 70 8.34 10.12 13.19
N GLU A 71 8.55 8.99 13.86
CA GLU A 71 9.19 7.82 13.26
C GLU A 71 8.28 7.15 12.22
N GLN A 72 6.98 7.04 12.53
CA GLN A 72 5.98 6.51 11.60
C GLN A 72 5.83 7.40 10.36
N LEU A 73 5.89 8.73 10.52
CA LEU A 73 5.91 9.67 9.39
C LEU A 73 7.14 9.48 8.49
N ALA A 74 8.31 9.19 9.06
CA ALA A 74 9.51 8.92 8.27
C ALA A 74 9.35 7.64 7.44
N ARG A 75 8.82 6.57 8.04
CA ARG A 75 8.49 5.31 7.35
C ARG A 75 7.40 5.50 6.30
N PHE A 76 6.39 6.31 6.60
CA PHE A 76 5.33 6.66 5.66
C PHE A 76 5.87 7.42 4.45
N ALA A 77 6.82 8.34 4.64
CA ALA A 77 7.48 9.02 3.54
C ALA A 77 8.24 8.02 2.63
N THR A 78 8.95 7.05 3.21
CA THR A 78 9.57 5.96 2.44
C THR A 78 8.55 5.17 1.64
N LEU A 79 7.40 4.84 2.24
CA LEU A 79 6.30 4.17 1.54
C LEU A 79 5.80 5.00 0.35
N LEU A 80 5.60 6.32 0.53
CA LEU A 80 5.15 7.20 -0.56
C LEU A 80 6.16 7.26 -1.72
N GLU A 81 7.46 7.18 -1.43
CA GLU A 81 8.48 7.09 -2.47
C GLU A 81 8.39 5.79 -3.28
N LEU A 82 8.13 4.66 -2.62
CA LEU A 82 7.88 3.38 -3.30
C LEU A 82 6.60 3.43 -4.14
N VAL A 83 5.53 4.02 -3.60
CA VAL A 83 4.27 4.24 -4.32
C VAL A 83 4.54 5.05 -5.58
N ARG A 84 5.25 6.17 -5.46
CA ARG A 84 5.60 7.04 -6.60
C ARG A 84 6.40 6.29 -7.65
N LYS A 85 7.38 5.48 -7.23
CA LYS A 85 8.23 4.68 -8.11
C LYS A 85 7.43 3.66 -8.92
N HIS A 86 6.48 2.96 -8.29
CA HIS A 86 5.74 1.86 -8.93
C HIS A 86 4.36 2.26 -9.49
N ARG A 87 3.91 3.51 -9.28
CA ARG A 87 2.59 3.97 -9.73
C ARG A 87 2.35 3.79 -11.23
N GLY A 88 3.39 3.96 -12.05
CA GLY A 88 3.29 3.76 -13.50
C GLY A 88 2.87 2.33 -13.86
N PHE A 89 3.50 1.33 -13.24
CA PHE A 89 3.15 -0.08 -13.43
C PHE A 89 1.75 -0.40 -12.91
N ILE A 90 1.38 0.06 -11.72
CA ILE A 90 0.02 -0.17 -11.19
C ILE A 90 -1.04 0.42 -12.11
N ASN A 91 -0.82 1.61 -12.66
CA ASN A 91 -1.73 2.23 -13.60
C ASN A 91 -1.83 1.45 -14.93
N SER A 92 -0.71 0.93 -15.45
CA SER A 92 -0.75 0.13 -16.68
C SER A 92 -1.50 -1.18 -16.46
N VAL A 93 -1.24 -1.85 -15.32
CA VAL A 93 -1.94 -3.07 -14.92
C VAL A 93 -3.45 -2.82 -14.83
N TYR A 94 -3.90 -1.76 -14.17
CA TYR A 94 -5.34 -1.46 -14.09
C TYR A 94 -5.98 -1.03 -15.42
N ALA A 95 -5.22 -0.56 -16.39
CA ALA A 95 -5.72 -0.24 -17.72
C ALA A 95 -5.88 -1.48 -18.62
N GLU A 96 -5.25 -2.61 -18.27
CA GLU A 96 -5.38 -3.90 -18.98
C GLU A 96 -6.68 -4.65 -18.66
N ARG A 97 -7.47 -4.16 -17.70
CA ARG A 97 -8.74 -4.75 -17.25
C ARG A 97 -9.93 -4.21 -18.03
#